data_AF-A0AB36F1H1-F1
#
_entry.id   AF-A0AB36F1H1-F1
#
_cell.length_a   1.000
_cell.length_b   1.000
_cell.length_c   1.000
_cell.angle_alpha   90.00
_cell.angle_beta   90.00
_cell.angle_gamma   90.00
#
_symmetry.space_group_name_H-M   'P 1'
#
loop_
_entity.id
_entity.type
_entity.pdbx_description
1 polymer ?
#
loop_
_entity_poly.entity_id
_entity_poly.type
_entity_poly.pdbx_seq_one_letter_code
_entity_poly.pdbx_strand_id
1 'polypeptide(L)'
;MLLRTITVENGQREAFNAAVLCSLTIPEIEGNVLVYTLNEAAPQGTSWVYLAALVPLVEGGYQLSSLDDRACQVARQVLRQIVGGARSANRDAAAAYHFIRIERLGPPLTPHPTCLEQHHPLSLGPGAIQTLLACRSSDKVGEPFYSRHLLPYQPYESPLEDAPVAAVEPQQAAVAPASAPHSVSRSEQMLREVQATLNTLVDMAGIFTGNQQDGGHPHPNHKLAEREHQLQAREARLQALEAQLHARQNEQEQRCKRLTEHEAALDRRAAELDVQVEKLLAAKERLRRLMRTVNENVHVGNTLGTIGNALPVVDD
;
A
#
# COMPACT_ATOMS: atom_id res chain seq x y z
N MET A 1 -9.19 -14.88 14.90
CA MET A 1 -8.99 -14.16 13.62
C MET A 1 -7.72 -13.33 13.76
N LEU A 2 -6.69 -13.57 12.94
CA LEU A 2 -5.51 -12.70 12.95
C LEU A 2 -5.84 -11.40 12.19
N LEU A 3 -5.66 -10.26 12.86
CA LEU A 3 -5.69 -8.96 12.19
C LEU A 3 -4.39 -8.80 11.41
N ARG A 4 -4.49 -8.29 10.18
CA ARG A 4 -3.29 -7.93 9.42
C ARG A 4 -2.66 -6.71 10.08
N THR A 5 -1.36 -6.73 10.26
CA THR A 5 -0.60 -5.60 10.78
C THR A 5 0.18 -4.88 9.69
N ILE A 6 0.43 -3.61 9.94
CA ILE A 6 1.27 -2.73 9.12
C ILE A 6 2.25 -2.00 10.05
N THR A 7 3.37 -1.55 9.50
CA THR A 7 4.36 -0.77 10.26
C THR A 7 4.20 0.71 9.92
N VAL A 8 4.08 1.55 10.93
CA VAL A 8 4.03 3.02 10.78
C VAL A 8 5.09 3.65 11.68
N GLU A 9 5.76 4.71 11.24
CA GLU A 9 6.76 5.43 12.04
C GLU A 9 6.18 6.73 12.60
N ASN A 10 6.60 7.16 13.78
CA ASN A 10 6.37 8.53 14.24
C ASN A 10 7.54 9.45 13.84
N GLY A 11 7.43 10.74 14.13
CA GLY A 11 8.45 11.76 13.85
C GLY A 11 9.78 11.54 14.61
N GLN A 12 9.83 10.61 15.56
CA GLN A 12 11.05 10.16 16.24
C GLN A 12 11.67 8.90 15.62
N ARG A 13 11.13 8.41 14.48
CA ARG A 13 11.52 7.16 13.81
C ARG A 13 11.29 5.90 14.64
N GLU A 14 10.33 5.95 15.57
CA GLU A 14 9.88 4.77 16.27
C GLU A 14 8.82 4.05 15.44
N ALA A 15 9.05 2.78 15.15
CA ALA A 15 8.16 1.96 14.34
C ALA A 15 7.11 1.25 15.21
N PHE A 16 5.83 1.46 14.89
CA PHE A 16 4.69 0.86 15.56
C PHE A 16 3.99 -0.17 14.68
N ASN A 17 3.52 -1.24 15.32
CA ASN A 17 2.67 -2.24 14.69
C ASN A 17 1.21 -1.81 14.78
N ALA A 18 0.65 -1.34 13.67
CA ALA A 18 -0.75 -0.95 13.54
C ALA A 18 -1.61 -2.11 13.06
N ALA A 19 -2.77 -2.31 13.66
CA ALA A 19 -3.75 -3.30 13.23
C ALA A 19 -4.70 -2.70 12.18
N VAL A 20 -4.82 -3.34 11.02
CA VAL A 20 -5.73 -2.91 9.96
C VAL A 20 -7.17 -3.28 10.33
N LEU A 21 -8.05 -2.27 10.36
CA LEU A 21 -9.47 -2.44 10.62
C LEU A 21 -10.24 -2.72 9.33
N CYS A 22 -10.06 -1.88 8.30
CA CYS A 22 -10.65 -2.10 6.98
C CYS A 22 -9.93 -1.27 5.90
N SER A 23 -10.19 -1.62 4.64
CA SER A 23 -9.71 -0.88 3.46
C SER A 23 -10.90 -0.62 2.53
N LEU A 24 -10.99 0.60 2.01
CA LEU A 24 -12.14 1.10 1.27
C LEU A 24 -11.69 1.74 -0.03
N THR A 25 -12.48 1.58 -1.08
CA THR A 25 -12.43 2.43 -2.27
C THR A 25 -13.66 3.32 -2.27
N ILE A 26 -13.45 4.60 -2.57
CA ILE A 26 -14.49 5.61 -2.59
C ILE A 26 -14.48 6.25 -3.99
N PRO A 27 -15.46 5.92 -4.86
CA PRO A 27 -15.50 6.45 -6.22
C PRO A 27 -15.62 7.98 -6.30
N GLU A 28 -16.27 8.62 -5.33
CA GLU A 28 -16.44 10.09 -5.28
C GLU A 28 -15.10 10.85 -5.25
N ILE A 29 -14.08 10.26 -4.65
CA ILE A 29 -12.73 10.83 -4.54
C ILE A 29 -11.73 10.09 -5.42
N GLU A 30 -12.20 9.13 -6.23
CA GLU A 30 -11.35 8.32 -7.10
C GLU A 30 -10.11 7.77 -6.36
N GLY A 31 -10.35 7.24 -5.16
CA GLY A 31 -9.27 6.97 -4.21
C GLY A 31 -9.53 5.79 -3.28
N ASN A 32 -8.46 5.26 -2.72
CA ASN A 32 -8.51 4.20 -1.73
C ASN A 32 -8.06 4.73 -0.36
N VAL A 33 -8.71 4.24 0.69
CA VAL A 33 -8.47 4.64 2.07
C VAL A 33 -8.19 3.40 2.91
N LEU A 34 -7.15 3.47 3.73
CA LEU A 34 -6.85 2.51 4.77
C LEU A 34 -7.28 3.04 6.13
N VAL A 35 -7.92 2.17 6.91
CA VAL A 35 -8.34 2.46 8.28
C VAL A 35 -7.65 1.49 9.23
N TYR A 36 -6.87 2.00 10.16
CA TYR A 36 -6.08 1.19 11.09
C TYR A 36 -6.05 1.79 12.50
N THR A 37 -5.63 1.02 13.50
CA THR A 37 -5.48 1.47 14.88
C THR A 37 -4.13 1.05 15.45
N LEU A 38 -3.57 1.89 16.32
CA LEU A 38 -2.41 1.59 17.17
C LEU A 38 -2.80 0.99 18.53
N ASN A 39 -4.10 0.69 18.72
CA ASN A 39 -4.66 0.24 20.00
C ASN A 39 -4.48 1.26 21.14
N GLU A 40 -4.45 2.54 20.78
CA GLU A 40 -4.40 3.64 21.75
C GLU A 40 -5.79 3.97 22.26
N ALA A 41 -5.91 4.12 23.57
CA ALA A 41 -7.13 4.56 24.20
C ALA A 41 -7.32 6.07 23.97
N ALA A 42 -8.47 6.44 23.43
CA ALA A 42 -8.93 7.82 23.33
C ALA A 42 -9.87 8.14 24.51
N PRO A 43 -10.17 9.41 24.78
CA PRO A 43 -11.06 9.79 25.88
C PRO A 43 -12.43 9.08 25.80
N GLN A 44 -13.09 8.95 26.94
CA GLN A 44 -14.48 8.45 27.02
C GLN A 44 -14.66 6.99 26.56
N GLY A 45 -13.61 6.15 26.69
CA GLY A 45 -13.70 4.73 26.34
C GLY A 45 -13.72 4.46 24.83
N THR A 46 -13.25 5.42 24.04
CA THR A 46 -13.08 5.28 22.59
C THR A 46 -11.64 4.86 22.27
N SER A 47 -11.34 4.55 21.00
CA SER A 47 -9.96 4.27 20.55
C SER A 47 -9.58 5.18 19.40
N TRP A 48 -8.29 5.50 19.31
CA TRP A 48 -7.75 6.22 18.16
C TRP A 48 -7.65 5.31 16.94
N VAL A 49 -8.14 5.85 15.83
CA VAL A 49 -8.14 5.23 14.52
C VAL A 49 -7.61 6.25 13.52
N TYR A 50 -6.82 5.77 12.57
CA TYR A 50 -6.13 6.61 11.61
C TYR A 50 -6.62 6.32 10.20
N LEU A 51 -6.75 7.38 9.41
CA LEU A 51 -7.09 7.34 8.00
C LEU A 51 -5.86 7.72 7.18
N ALA A 52 -5.50 6.85 6.24
CA ALA A 52 -4.42 7.09 5.30
C ALA A 52 -4.91 6.80 3.87
N ALA A 53 -4.35 7.49 2.89
CA ALA A 53 -4.55 7.17 1.50
C ALA A 53 -3.78 5.87 1.19
N LEU A 54 -4.36 5.01 0.35
CA LEU A 54 -3.80 3.72 -0.01
C LEU A 54 -3.50 3.71 -1.52
N VAL A 55 -2.25 3.99 -1.88
CA VAL A 55 -1.84 4.14 -3.28
C VAL A 55 -1.29 2.82 -3.82
N PRO A 56 -1.86 2.23 -4.89
CA PRO A 56 -1.31 1.01 -5.48
C PRO A 56 -0.02 1.30 -6.27
N LEU A 57 0.97 0.40 -6.18
CA LEU A 57 2.25 0.53 -6.91
C LEU A 57 2.29 -0.35 -8.17
N VAL A 58 3.11 0.06 -9.14
CA VAL A 58 3.35 -0.66 -10.41
C VAL A 58 3.89 -2.08 -10.18
N GLU A 59 4.85 -2.22 -9.26
CA GLU A 59 5.52 -3.50 -8.95
C GLU A 59 4.64 -4.43 -8.08
N GLY A 60 3.43 -3.99 -7.75
CA GLY A 60 2.54 -4.63 -6.81
C GLY A 60 2.75 -4.12 -5.37
N GLY A 61 1.71 -4.30 -4.54
CA GLY A 61 1.67 -3.71 -3.21
C GLY A 61 1.05 -2.32 -3.20
N TYR A 62 1.15 -1.66 -2.05
CA TYR A 62 0.56 -0.36 -1.80
C TYR A 62 1.54 0.50 -1.02
N GLN A 63 1.31 1.80 -0.99
CA GLN A 63 2.00 2.77 -0.17
C GLN A 63 0.96 3.60 0.57
N LEU A 64 1.24 3.92 1.84
CA LEU A 64 0.42 4.87 2.58
C LEU A 64 0.93 6.29 2.36
N SER A 65 -0.01 7.20 2.20
CA SER A 65 0.27 8.63 2.08
C SER A 65 -0.79 9.44 2.81
N SER A 66 -0.59 10.75 2.90
CA SER A 66 -1.60 11.67 3.40
C SER A 66 -2.85 11.68 2.53
N LEU A 67 -4.00 11.91 3.17
CA LEU A 67 -5.24 12.29 2.52
C LEU A 67 -5.31 13.81 2.44
N ASP A 68 -5.80 14.37 1.36
CA ASP A 68 -6.18 15.79 1.33
C ASP A 68 -7.46 16.01 2.15
N ASP A 69 -7.70 17.27 2.54
CA ASP A 69 -8.84 17.64 3.42
C ASP A 69 -10.19 17.19 2.85
N ARG A 70 -10.37 17.29 1.52
CA ARG A 70 -11.60 16.87 0.85
C ARG A 70 -11.76 15.36 0.93
N ALA A 71 -10.74 14.58 0.56
CA ALA A 71 -10.81 13.13 0.66
C ALA A 71 -11.02 12.63 2.10
N CYS A 72 -10.38 13.29 3.07
CA CYS A 72 -10.55 12.98 4.49
C CYS A 72 -11.99 13.20 4.96
N GLN A 73 -12.63 14.30 4.56
CA GLN A 73 -14.03 14.58 4.90
C GLN A 73 -14.99 13.53 4.31
N VAL A 74 -14.81 13.17 3.04
CA VAL A 74 -15.61 12.14 2.37
C VAL A 74 -15.39 10.77 3.04
N ALA A 75 -14.14 10.41 3.33
CA ALA A 75 -13.82 9.16 4.02
C ALA A 75 -14.47 9.07 5.41
N ARG A 76 -14.46 10.17 6.18
CA ARG A 76 -15.15 10.27 7.48
C ARG A 76 -16.66 10.14 7.33
N GLN A 77 -17.26 10.66 6.26
CA GLN A 77 -18.69 10.50 5.98
C GLN A 77 -19.03 9.05 5.66
N VAL A 78 -18.25 8.40 4.78
CA VAL A 78 -18.41 6.98 4.45
C VAL A 78 -18.28 6.10 5.70
N LEU A 79 -17.29 6.35 6.55
CA LEU A 79 -17.12 5.61 7.81
C LEU A 79 -18.30 5.77 8.76
N ARG A 80 -18.85 7.00 8.89
CA ARG A 80 -20.06 7.22 9.67
C ARG A 80 -21.26 6.46 9.11
N GLN A 81 -21.39 6.35 7.79
CA GLN A 81 -22.46 5.56 7.16
C GLN A 81 -22.31 4.07 7.45
N ILE A 82 -21.08 3.53 7.42
CA ILE A 82 -20.77 2.14 7.73
C ILE A 82 -21.08 1.84 9.20
N VAL A 83 -20.55 2.66 10.12
CA VAL A 83 -20.71 2.49 11.57
C VAL A 83 -22.14 2.71 12.03
N GLY A 84 -22.82 3.71 11.47
CA GLY A 84 -24.18 4.09 11.85
C GLY A 84 -25.27 3.15 11.36
N GLY A 85 -24.92 2.08 10.62
CA GLY A 85 -25.89 1.09 10.15
C GLY A 85 -27.01 1.68 9.29
N ALA A 86 -26.76 2.83 8.64
CA ALA A 86 -27.74 3.47 7.79
C ALA A 86 -28.02 2.53 6.61
N ARG A 87 -29.12 1.78 6.73
CA ARG A 87 -29.88 1.22 5.62
C ARG A 87 -30.18 2.42 4.73
N SER A 88 -29.28 2.73 3.81
CA SER A 88 -29.56 3.69 2.76
C SER A 88 -30.74 3.11 2.00
N ALA A 89 -31.93 3.63 2.30
CA ALA A 89 -33.16 3.45 1.54
C ALA A 89 -33.06 4.20 0.20
N ASN A 90 -31.87 4.17 -0.41
CA ASN A 90 -31.62 4.61 -1.75
C ASN A 90 -30.77 3.52 -2.43
N ARG A 91 -31.47 2.46 -2.83
CA ARG A 91 -30.93 1.31 -3.57
C ARG A 91 -30.36 1.69 -4.95
N ASP A 92 -30.45 2.96 -5.33
CA ASP A 92 -30.01 3.49 -6.63
C ASP A 92 -28.67 4.27 -6.59
N ALA A 93 -28.01 4.39 -5.42
CA ALA A 93 -26.64 4.90 -5.36
C ALA A 93 -25.66 3.77 -5.72
N ALA A 94 -25.44 3.57 -7.03
CA ALA A 94 -24.39 2.73 -7.57
C ALA A 94 -23.06 3.01 -6.83
N ALA A 95 -22.64 2.05 -6.00
CA ALA A 95 -21.38 1.97 -5.26
C ALA A 95 -20.82 3.29 -4.67
N ALA A 96 -21.46 3.86 -3.64
CA ALA A 96 -20.85 4.97 -2.87
C ALA A 96 -19.48 4.59 -2.25
N TYR A 97 -19.26 3.29 -1.99
CA TYR A 97 -17.98 2.71 -1.60
C TYR A 97 -18.01 1.19 -1.79
N HIS A 98 -16.83 0.58 -1.85
CA HIS A 98 -16.65 -0.88 -1.71
C HIS A 98 -15.40 -1.19 -0.88
N PHE A 99 -15.40 -2.35 -0.25
CA PHE A 99 -14.27 -2.85 0.53
C PHE A 99 -13.22 -3.46 -0.40
N ILE A 100 -11.95 -3.29 -0.04
CA ILE A 100 -10.83 -3.94 -0.72
C ILE A 100 -10.44 -5.18 0.09
N ARG A 101 -10.26 -6.32 -0.57
CA ARG A 101 -9.73 -7.52 0.11
C ARG A 101 -8.27 -7.30 0.49
N ILE A 102 -8.06 -7.11 1.78
CA ILE A 102 -6.75 -6.92 2.40
C ILE A 102 -5.79 -8.09 2.11
N GLU A 103 -6.30 -9.29 1.86
CA GLU A 103 -5.51 -10.48 1.47
C GLU A 103 -4.88 -10.36 0.07
N ARG A 104 -5.46 -9.52 -0.80
CA ARG A 104 -4.89 -9.18 -2.12
C ARG A 104 -3.93 -7.99 -2.06
N LEU A 105 -3.85 -7.28 -0.93
CA LEU A 105 -2.78 -6.33 -0.70
C LEU A 105 -1.51 -7.18 -0.55
N GLY A 106 -0.56 -7.09 -1.48
CA GLY A 106 0.61 -7.99 -1.63
C GLY A 106 1.57 -8.02 -0.42
N PRO A 107 2.90 -8.07 -0.61
CA PRO A 107 3.88 -7.87 0.48
C PRO A 107 3.60 -6.57 1.27
N PRO A 108 4.27 -6.30 2.43
CA PRO A 108 3.90 -5.18 3.31
C PRO A 108 3.68 -3.88 2.54
N LEU A 109 2.71 -3.07 3.01
CA LEU A 109 2.21 -1.83 2.37
C LEU A 109 3.27 -0.70 2.25
N THR A 110 4.53 -1.06 2.40
CA THR A 110 5.79 -0.41 2.03
C THR A 110 6.94 -1.21 2.70
N PRO A 111 8.15 -1.24 2.12
CA PRO A 111 9.34 -1.74 2.82
C PRO A 111 9.86 -0.76 3.90
N HIS A 112 9.36 0.48 3.92
CA HIS A 112 9.70 1.51 4.91
C HIS A 112 8.46 2.01 5.65
N PRO A 113 8.54 2.28 6.95
CA PRO A 113 7.38 2.73 7.70
C PRO A 113 6.93 4.11 7.24
N THR A 114 5.62 4.31 7.14
CA THR A 114 5.03 5.60 6.75
C THR A 114 4.81 6.48 7.97
N CYS A 115 5.06 7.79 7.84
CA CYS A 115 4.93 8.76 8.92
C CYS A 115 3.48 8.89 9.41
N LEU A 116 3.26 8.59 10.68
CA LEU A 116 1.99 8.68 11.39
C LEU A 116 1.40 10.10 11.34
N GLU A 117 2.25 11.13 11.29
CA GLU A 117 1.88 12.55 11.24
C GLU A 117 1.14 12.92 9.94
N GLN A 118 1.30 12.12 8.89
CA GLN A 118 0.62 12.31 7.61
C GLN A 118 -0.80 11.72 7.62
N HIS A 119 -1.14 10.94 8.66
CA HIS A 119 -2.39 10.21 8.75
C HIS A 119 -3.39 10.96 9.63
N HIS A 120 -4.68 10.86 9.28
CA HIS A 120 -5.71 11.65 9.93
C HIS A 120 -6.31 10.89 11.11
N PRO A 121 -6.16 11.37 12.36
CA PRO A 121 -6.74 10.71 13.53
C PRO A 121 -8.26 10.92 13.60
N LEU A 122 -8.93 9.93 14.16
CA LEU A 122 -10.36 9.90 14.46
C LEU A 122 -10.60 9.04 15.70
N SER A 123 -11.49 9.48 16.59
CA SER A 123 -11.94 8.69 17.73
C SER A 123 -13.17 7.86 17.34
N LEU A 124 -13.13 6.55 17.60
CA LEU A 124 -14.23 5.62 17.37
C LEU A 124 -14.55 4.81 18.63
N GLY A 125 -15.84 4.61 18.91
CA GLY A 125 -16.29 3.76 20.02
C GLY A 125 -16.11 2.25 19.75
N PRO A 126 -16.15 1.41 20.79
CA PRO A 126 -15.90 -0.04 20.65
C PRO A 126 -16.88 -0.73 19.70
N GLY A 127 -18.16 -0.33 19.71
CA GLY A 127 -19.16 -0.86 18.77
C GLY A 127 -18.86 -0.50 17.32
N ALA A 128 -18.30 0.69 17.06
CA ALA A 128 -17.90 1.11 15.72
C ALA A 128 -16.74 0.26 15.18
N ILE A 129 -15.74 -0.01 16.02
CA ILE A 129 -14.59 -0.85 15.67
C ILE A 129 -15.05 -2.28 15.35
N GLN A 130 -15.95 -2.85 16.16
CA GLN A 130 -16.54 -4.15 15.89
C GLN A 130 -17.31 -4.17 14.56
N THR A 131 -18.08 -3.14 14.25
CA THR A 131 -18.77 -3.01 12.96
C THR A 131 -17.78 -2.98 11.79
N LEU A 132 -16.69 -2.19 11.90
CA LEU A 132 -15.66 -2.12 10.85
C LEU A 132 -14.99 -3.47 10.63
N LEU A 133 -14.68 -4.19 11.71
CA LEU A 133 -14.10 -5.54 11.65
C LEU A 133 -15.06 -6.55 11.01
N ALA A 134 -16.36 -6.48 11.34
CA ALA A 134 -17.38 -7.36 10.78
C ALA A 134 -17.64 -7.07 9.29
N CYS A 135 -17.57 -5.81 8.87
CA CYS A 135 -17.81 -5.41 7.48
C CYS A 135 -16.75 -5.91 6.48
N ARG A 136 -15.60 -6.41 6.97
CA ARG A 136 -14.54 -7.00 6.13
C ARG A 136 -15.01 -8.21 5.32
N SER A 137 -16.05 -8.90 5.78
CA SER A 137 -16.65 -10.07 5.13
C SER A 137 -17.89 -9.73 4.30
N SER A 138 -18.21 -8.44 4.11
CA SER A 138 -19.37 -7.97 3.36
C SER A 138 -19.28 -8.32 1.87
N ASP A 139 -20.43 -8.55 1.22
CA ASP A 139 -20.52 -8.82 -0.22
C ASP A 139 -20.13 -7.62 -1.10
N LYS A 140 -19.97 -6.43 -0.50
CA LYS A 140 -19.50 -5.21 -1.18
C LYS A 140 -17.98 -5.18 -1.36
N VAL A 141 -17.36 -6.28 -1.75
CA VAL A 141 -15.93 -6.30 -2.11
C VAL A 141 -15.78 -5.92 -3.59
N GLY A 142 -14.88 -4.99 -3.88
CA GLY A 142 -14.54 -4.61 -5.25
C GLY A 142 -13.03 -4.49 -5.46
N GLU A 143 -12.65 -4.13 -6.68
CA GLU A 143 -11.25 -3.88 -7.04
C GLU A 143 -10.81 -2.49 -6.59
N PRO A 144 -9.57 -2.32 -6.13
CA PRO A 144 -9.04 -1.00 -5.75
C PRO A 144 -9.09 -0.03 -6.93
N PHE A 145 -9.20 1.26 -6.63
CA PHE A 145 -9.06 2.29 -7.64
C PHE A 145 -7.59 2.40 -8.05
N TYR A 146 -7.32 2.22 -9.34
CA TYR A 146 -6.01 2.47 -9.94
C TYR A 146 -6.06 3.80 -10.67
N SER A 147 -5.48 4.85 -10.11
CA SER A 147 -5.23 6.08 -10.86
C SER A 147 -4.43 5.74 -12.12
N ARG A 148 -4.76 6.37 -13.26
CA ARG A 148 -4.02 6.22 -14.54
C ARG A 148 -2.52 6.55 -14.42
N HIS A 149 -2.13 7.18 -13.32
CA HIS A 149 -0.74 7.43 -12.93
C HIS A 149 -0.40 6.50 -11.76
N LEU A 150 0.00 5.27 -12.06
CA LEU A 150 0.67 4.43 -11.07
C LEU A 150 2.00 5.10 -10.75
N LEU A 151 2.23 5.44 -9.48
CA LEU A 151 3.50 6.02 -9.10
C LEU A 151 4.57 4.91 -9.16
N PRO A 152 5.70 5.13 -9.85
CA PRO A 152 6.88 4.32 -9.59
C PRO A 152 7.20 4.45 -8.11
N TYR A 153 7.62 3.35 -7.47
CA TYR A 153 8.13 3.40 -6.10
C TYR A 153 9.18 4.51 -6.01
N GLN A 154 8.88 5.60 -5.32
CA GLN A 154 9.87 6.62 -5.01
C GLN A 154 10.35 6.34 -3.59
N PRO A 155 11.63 5.97 -3.41
CA PRO A 155 12.25 6.01 -2.10
C PRO A 155 12.00 7.40 -1.52
N TYR A 156 11.48 7.47 -0.31
CA TYR A 156 11.38 8.73 0.41
C TYR A 156 12.81 9.25 0.63
N GLU A 157 13.21 10.24 -0.17
CA GLU A 157 14.39 11.06 0.12
C GLU A 157 13.94 12.20 1.03
N SER A 158 14.37 12.13 2.29
CA SER A 158 14.18 13.20 3.27
C SER A 158 14.78 14.50 2.72
N PRO A 159 14.03 15.62 2.65
CA PRO A 159 14.62 16.92 2.32
C PRO A 159 15.54 17.36 3.46
N LEU A 160 16.84 17.12 3.30
CA LEU A 160 17.89 17.84 4.01
C LEU A 160 18.75 18.48 2.94
N GLU A 161 18.31 19.64 2.45
CA GLU A 161 19.22 20.56 1.81
C GLU A 161 20.25 21.06 2.83
N ASP A 162 21.49 21.16 2.34
CA ASP A 162 22.68 21.70 2.96
C ASP A 162 22.41 22.89 3.90
N ALA A 163 22.79 22.74 5.17
CA ALA A 163 23.21 23.85 6.00
C ALA A 163 24.54 23.48 6.68
N PRO A 164 25.61 24.27 6.50
CA PRO A 164 26.90 23.98 7.10
C PRO A 164 26.82 24.13 8.62
N VAL A 165 27.38 23.15 9.31
CA VAL A 165 27.53 23.10 10.77
C VAL A 165 28.34 24.29 11.24
N ALA A 166 27.68 25.33 11.75
CA ALA A 166 28.32 26.31 12.61
C ALA A 166 28.19 25.82 14.06
N ALA A 167 29.33 25.40 14.63
CA ALA A 167 29.45 25.07 16.03
C ALA A 167 29.00 26.26 16.90
N VAL A 168 28.01 26.04 17.76
CA VAL A 168 27.74 26.91 18.91
C VAL A 168 27.61 26.03 20.15
N GLU A 169 28.57 26.30 21.03
CA GLU A 169 28.80 25.84 22.39
C GLU A 169 27.54 25.95 23.29
N PRO A 170 27.19 24.92 24.09
CA PRO A 170 26.08 25.03 25.02
C PRO A 170 26.55 25.64 26.35
N GLN A 171 26.12 26.88 26.62
CA GLN A 171 26.18 27.48 27.96
C GLN A 171 25.07 26.93 28.88
N GLN A 172 25.46 26.65 30.12
CA GLN A 172 24.69 26.14 31.24
C GLN A 172 23.44 26.96 31.57
N ALA A 173 22.35 26.24 31.88
CA ALA A 173 21.35 26.65 32.85
C ALA A 173 21.13 25.52 33.87
N ALA A 174 21.17 25.90 35.13
CA ALA A 174 21.33 25.06 36.31
C ALA A 174 20.10 24.24 36.69
N VAL A 175 20.34 23.02 37.18
CA VAL A 175 19.49 22.33 38.19
C VAL A 175 20.42 21.58 39.15
N ALA A 176 20.26 21.83 40.45
CA ALA A 176 20.93 21.13 41.54
C ALA A 176 19.93 20.12 42.21
N PRO A 177 20.33 19.30 43.20
CA PRO A 177 20.73 17.90 43.00
C PRO A 177 19.91 16.91 43.84
N ALA A 178 19.85 15.62 43.44
CA ALA A 178 19.56 14.53 44.38
C ALA A 178 19.97 13.14 43.83
N SER A 179 21.07 12.62 44.38
CA SER A 179 21.29 11.21 44.79
C SER A 179 21.26 10.09 43.74
N ALA A 180 22.44 9.72 43.24
CA ALA A 180 22.72 8.37 42.73
C ALA A 180 23.78 7.70 43.62
N PRO A 181 23.54 6.48 44.18
CA PRO A 181 24.61 5.67 44.71
C PRO A 181 25.18 4.76 43.61
N HIS A 182 26.50 4.90 43.45
CA HIS A 182 27.49 3.85 43.21
C HIS A 182 27.43 3.01 41.92
N SER A 183 28.45 3.27 41.11
CA SER A 183 29.11 2.35 40.18
C SER A 183 29.30 0.96 40.78
N VAL A 184 28.56 -0.02 40.28
CA VAL A 184 28.88 -1.44 40.46
C VAL A 184 29.73 -1.86 39.25
N SER A 185 30.96 -2.28 39.52
CA SER A 185 31.95 -2.73 38.53
C SER A 185 31.35 -3.80 37.62
N ARG A 186 31.54 -3.62 36.30
CA ARG A 186 31.24 -4.55 35.20
C ARG A 186 31.65 -6.02 35.49
N SER A 187 32.64 -6.22 36.36
CA SER A 187 33.11 -7.50 36.86
C SER A 187 32.10 -8.24 37.76
N GLU A 188 31.30 -7.53 38.57
CA GLU A 188 30.28 -8.15 39.42
C GLU A 188 29.03 -8.55 38.63
N GLN A 189 28.74 -7.86 37.53
CA GLN A 189 27.64 -8.19 36.64
C GLN A 189 27.91 -9.49 35.86
N MET A 190 29.15 -9.69 35.38
CA MET A 190 29.56 -10.97 34.77
C MET A 190 29.55 -12.14 35.76
N LEU A 191 29.96 -11.92 37.02
CA LEU A 191 29.89 -12.97 38.05
C LEU A 191 28.44 -13.38 38.37
N ARG A 192 27.49 -12.45 38.33
CA ARG A 192 26.06 -12.75 38.50
C ARG A 192 25.48 -13.51 37.30
N GLU A 193 25.91 -13.21 36.08
CA GLU A 193 25.49 -13.97 34.88
C GLU A 193 26.05 -15.40 34.86
N VAL A 194 27.31 -15.59 35.27
CA VAL A 194 27.92 -16.92 35.40
C VAL A 194 27.23 -17.74 36.50
N GLN A 195 26.87 -17.09 37.61
CA GLN A 195 26.11 -17.76 38.68
C GLN A 195 24.68 -18.11 38.23
N ALA A 196 24.02 -17.24 37.45
CA ALA A 196 22.70 -17.51 36.90
C ALA A 196 22.72 -18.68 35.90
N THR A 197 23.74 -18.74 35.04
CA THR A 197 23.93 -19.86 34.11
C THR A 197 24.23 -21.17 34.83
N LEU A 198 25.04 -21.15 35.90
CA LEU A 198 25.29 -22.33 36.74
C LEU A 198 24.03 -22.80 37.47
N ASN A 199 23.20 -21.90 37.98
CA ASN A 199 21.93 -22.26 38.62
C ASN A 199 20.96 -22.91 37.63
N THR A 200 20.83 -22.38 36.40
CA THR A 200 20.03 -23.05 35.35
C THR A 200 20.59 -24.42 34.94
N LEU A 201 21.91 -24.61 34.99
CA LEU A 201 22.54 -25.89 34.69
C LEU A 201 22.27 -26.92 35.80
N VAL A 202 22.27 -26.48 37.07
CA VAL A 202 21.89 -27.28 38.24
C VAL A 202 20.41 -27.66 38.20
N ASP A 203 19.52 -26.74 37.78
CA ASP A 203 18.09 -27.05 37.61
C ASP A 203 17.88 -28.09 36.49
N MET A 204 18.59 -27.95 35.36
CA MET A 204 18.55 -28.94 34.28
C MET A 204 19.11 -30.30 34.74
N ALA A 205 20.18 -30.33 35.54
CA ALA A 205 20.71 -31.57 36.12
C ALA A 205 19.77 -32.18 37.18
N GLY A 206 19.01 -31.35 37.90
CA GLY A 206 17.94 -31.75 38.82
C GLY A 206 16.79 -32.46 38.10
N ILE A 207 16.43 -32.02 36.89
CA ILE A 207 15.41 -32.68 36.06
C ILE A 207 15.86 -34.10 35.61
N PHE A 208 17.15 -34.31 35.38
CA PHE A 208 17.70 -35.62 35.02
C PHE A 208 17.85 -36.56 36.22
N THR A 209 18.11 -36.03 37.41
CA THR A 209 18.32 -36.82 38.64
C THR A 209 17.02 -37.07 39.42
N GLY A 210 16.02 -36.20 39.29
CA GLY A 210 14.70 -36.34 39.92
C GLY A 210 13.74 -37.34 39.23
N ASN A 211 14.00 -37.70 37.97
CA ASN A 211 13.16 -38.63 37.21
C ASN A 211 13.46 -40.12 37.46
N GLN A 212 14.32 -40.47 38.43
CA GLN A 212 14.68 -41.86 38.74
C GLN A 212 13.93 -42.45 39.96
N GLN A 213 12.99 -41.71 40.54
CA GLN A 213 12.18 -42.15 41.69
C GLN A 213 10.69 -41.90 41.48
N ASP A 214 10.11 -42.37 40.38
CA ASP A 214 8.71 -42.82 40.43
C ASP A 214 8.38 -43.78 39.29
N GLY A 215 7.57 -44.79 39.59
CA GLY A 215 7.36 -45.97 38.78
C GLY A 215 6.62 -45.73 37.45
N GLY A 216 7.01 -46.49 36.42
CA GLY A 216 6.21 -46.73 35.21
C GLY A 216 6.61 -45.91 33.98
N HIS A 217 7.69 -46.30 33.28
CA HIS A 217 8.01 -45.75 31.96
C HIS A 217 7.80 -46.78 30.84
N PRO A 218 7.01 -46.47 29.79
CA PRO A 218 7.08 -47.21 28.54
C PRO A 218 8.44 -46.92 27.86
N HIS A 219 8.99 -47.94 27.20
CA HIS A 219 10.35 -47.97 26.65
C HIS A 219 10.77 -46.68 25.88
N PRO A 220 12.01 -46.18 26.07
CA PRO A 220 12.54 -45.00 25.38
C PRO A 220 12.57 -45.15 23.84
N ASN A 221 12.60 -46.38 23.33
CA ASN A 221 12.56 -46.67 21.90
C ASN A 221 11.23 -46.28 21.23
N HIS A 222 10.10 -46.32 21.94
CA HIS A 222 8.81 -45.93 21.35
C HIS A 222 8.74 -44.42 21.11
N LYS A 223 9.21 -43.62 22.08
CA LYS A 223 9.28 -42.17 21.96
C LYS A 223 10.24 -41.70 20.86
N LEU A 224 11.33 -42.45 20.63
CA LEU A 224 12.26 -42.17 19.52
C LEU A 224 11.62 -42.45 18.16
N ALA A 225 10.95 -43.59 17.99
CA ALA A 225 10.24 -43.94 16.76
C ALA A 225 9.11 -42.95 16.42
N GLU A 226 8.35 -42.51 17.44
CA GLU A 226 7.34 -41.46 17.27
C GLU A 226 7.96 -40.13 16.80
N ARG A 227 9.11 -39.75 17.38
CA ARG A 227 9.81 -38.51 17.03
C ARG A 227 10.41 -38.57 15.63
N GLU A 228 10.94 -39.72 15.22
CA GLU A 228 11.42 -39.96 13.86
C GLU A 228 10.29 -39.85 12.84
N HIS A 229 9.13 -40.45 13.11
CA HIS A 229 7.94 -40.32 12.27
C HIS A 229 7.44 -38.86 12.19
N GLN A 230 7.53 -38.10 13.30
CA GLN A 230 7.19 -36.68 13.30
C GLN A 230 8.15 -35.84 12.47
N LEU A 231 9.44 -36.15 12.48
CA LEU A 231 10.44 -35.48 11.66
C LEU A 231 10.23 -35.76 10.17
N GLN A 232 10.00 -37.03 9.81
CA GLN A 232 9.68 -37.41 8.42
C GLN A 232 8.41 -36.71 7.91
N ALA A 233 7.37 -36.61 8.73
CA ALA A 233 6.16 -35.87 8.37
C ALA A 233 6.41 -34.36 8.17
N ARG A 234 7.30 -33.76 8.98
CA ARG A 234 7.71 -32.36 8.82
C ARG A 234 8.55 -32.15 7.57
N GLU A 235 9.48 -33.04 7.26
CA GLU A 235 10.31 -32.99 6.06
C GLU A 235 9.46 -33.11 4.79
N ALA A 236 8.54 -34.08 4.75
CA ALA A 236 7.60 -34.21 3.63
C ALA A 236 6.75 -32.95 3.44
N ARG A 237 6.33 -32.32 4.55
CA ARG A 237 5.58 -31.05 4.50
C ARG A 237 6.44 -29.90 3.96
N LEU A 238 7.71 -29.82 4.34
CA LEU A 238 8.63 -28.79 3.84
C LEU A 238 8.88 -28.98 2.34
N GLN A 239 9.15 -30.21 1.89
CA GLN A 239 9.31 -30.52 0.46
C GLN A 239 8.06 -30.17 -0.36
N ALA A 240 6.87 -30.43 0.18
CA ALA A 240 5.61 -30.06 -0.47
C ALA A 240 5.45 -28.53 -0.58
N LEU A 241 5.85 -27.78 0.46
CA LEU A 241 5.82 -26.32 0.44
C LEU A 241 6.85 -25.74 -0.54
N GLU A 242 8.05 -26.30 -0.60
CA GLU A 242 9.10 -25.91 -1.57
C GLU A 242 8.62 -26.14 -3.01
N ALA A 243 8.05 -27.31 -3.30
CA ALA A 243 7.46 -27.61 -4.60
C ALA A 243 6.33 -26.62 -4.95
N GLN A 244 5.50 -26.25 -3.98
CA GLN A 244 4.42 -25.27 -4.17
C GLN A 244 4.98 -23.86 -4.46
N LEU A 245 6.06 -23.46 -3.79
CA LEU A 245 6.71 -22.17 -4.05
C LEU A 245 7.33 -22.15 -5.45
N HIS A 246 8.03 -23.21 -5.86
CA HIS A 246 8.58 -23.33 -7.22
C HIS A 246 7.48 -23.31 -8.29
N ALA A 247 6.37 -24.01 -8.07
CA ALA A 247 5.23 -23.98 -8.99
C ALA A 247 4.65 -22.56 -9.13
N ARG A 248 4.50 -21.83 -8.01
CA ARG A 248 4.05 -20.43 -8.04
C ARG A 248 5.04 -19.49 -8.71
N GLN A 249 6.33 -19.67 -8.49
CA GLN A 249 7.37 -18.88 -9.16
C GLN A 249 7.32 -19.08 -10.66
N ASN A 250 7.23 -20.33 -11.13
CA ASN A 250 7.10 -20.63 -12.56
C ASN A 250 5.83 -20.03 -13.16
N GLU A 251 4.71 -20.08 -12.45
CA GLU A 251 3.47 -19.45 -12.90
C GLU A 251 3.59 -17.92 -13.01
N GLN A 252 4.24 -17.29 -12.03
CA GLN A 252 4.51 -15.85 -12.07
C GLN A 252 5.43 -15.49 -13.24
N GLU A 253 6.50 -16.25 -13.46
CA GLU A 253 7.43 -16.02 -14.57
C GLU A 253 6.70 -16.13 -15.93
N GLN A 254 5.83 -17.13 -16.09
CA GLN A 254 5.00 -17.26 -17.29
C GLN A 254 4.03 -16.09 -17.46
N ARG A 255 3.42 -15.60 -16.36
CA ARG A 255 2.55 -14.42 -16.40
C ARG A 255 3.32 -13.18 -16.81
N CYS A 256 4.52 -12.96 -16.27
CA CYS A 256 5.39 -11.86 -16.66
C CYS A 256 5.75 -11.93 -18.15
N LYS A 257 6.18 -13.10 -18.65
CA LYS A 257 6.47 -13.28 -20.08
C LYS A 257 5.27 -12.92 -20.97
N ARG A 258 4.07 -13.41 -20.65
CA ARG A 258 2.85 -13.06 -21.40
C ARG A 258 2.55 -11.56 -21.36
N LEU A 259 2.71 -10.92 -20.20
CA LEU A 259 2.49 -9.48 -20.07
C LEU A 259 3.49 -8.68 -20.90
N THR A 260 4.78 -9.05 -20.89
CA THR A 260 5.79 -8.39 -21.71
C THR A 260 5.54 -8.56 -23.21
N GLU A 261 5.05 -9.72 -23.64
CA GLU A 261 4.65 -9.95 -25.04
C GLU A 261 3.43 -9.09 -25.43
N HIS A 262 2.46 -8.96 -24.53
CA HIS A 262 1.29 -8.12 -24.73
C HIS A 262 1.64 -6.64 -24.78
N GLU A 263 2.52 -6.17 -23.90
CA GLU A 263 3.03 -4.79 -23.88
C GLU A 263 3.76 -4.46 -25.18
N ALA A 264 4.70 -5.32 -25.61
CA ALA A 264 5.38 -5.16 -26.89
C ALA A 264 4.44 -5.22 -28.11
N ALA A 265 3.29 -5.89 -28.00
CA ALA A 265 2.26 -5.89 -29.04
C ALA A 265 1.44 -4.59 -29.04
N LEU A 266 1.16 -4.02 -27.86
CA LEU A 266 0.49 -2.73 -27.73
C LEU A 266 1.37 -1.59 -28.25
N ASP A 267 2.66 -1.58 -27.94
CA ASP A 267 3.60 -0.57 -28.43
C ASP A 267 3.69 -0.57 -29.96
N ARG A 268 3.71 -1.75 -30.58
CA ARG A 268 3.67 -1.88 -32.04
C ARG A 268 2.39 -1.30 -32.63
N ARG A 269 1.25 -1.53 -31.99
CA ARG A 269 -0.04 -0.96 -32.43
C ARG A 269 -0.11 0.54 -32.22
N ALA A 270 0.46 1.06 -31.13
CA ALA A 270 0.54 2.49 -30.87
C ALA A 270 1.36 3.19 -31.97
N ALA A 271 2.55 2.67 -32.28
CA ALA A 271 3.39 3.19 -33.36
C ALA A 271 2.69 3.12 -34.73
N GLU A 272 1.91 2.06 -35.00
CA GLU A 272 1.13 1.96 -36.23
C GLU A 272 0.03 3.04 -36.30
N LEU A 273 -0.68 3.27 -35.19
CA LEU A 273 -1.71 4.32 -35.11
C LEU A 273 -1.10 5.71 -35.29
N ASP A 274 0.08 5.99 -34.73
CA ASP A 274 0.77 7.27 -34.94
C ASP A 274 1.07 7.50 -36.42
N VAL A 275 1.55 6.47 -37.13
CA VAL A 275 1.77 6.55 -38.58
C VAL A 275 0.46 6.79 -39.34
N GLN A 276 -0.66 6.20 -38.91
CA GLN A 276 -1.97 6.43 -39.52
C GLN A 276 -2.48 7.86 -39.27
N VAL A 277 -2.29 8.39 -38.05
CA VAL A 277 -2.65 9.77 -37.71
C VAL A 277 -1.86 10.76 -38.56
N GLU A 278 -0.55 10.56 -38.71
CA GLU A 278 0.29 11.39 -39.57
C GLU A 278 -0.19 11.38 -41.04
N LYS A 279 -0.55 10.20 -41.57
CA LYS A 279 -1.13 10.08 -42.91
C LYS A 279 -2.45 10.83 -43.04
N LEU A 280 -3.32 10.77 -42.03
CA LEU A 280 -4.59 11.50 -42.01
C LEU A 280 -4.37 13.02 -41.93
N LEU A 281 -3.40 13.47 -41.12
CA LEU A 281 -3.02 14.89 -41.05
C LEU A 281 -2.48 15.39 -42.40
N ALA A 282 -1.61 14.61 -43.04
CA ALA A 282 -1.11 14.93 -44.38
C ALA A 282 -2.24 14.97 -45.43
N ALA A 283 -3.18 14.03 -45.38
CA ALA A 283 -4.35 14.00 -46.27
C ALA A 283 -5.27 15.22 -46.04
N LYS A 284 -5.52 15.57 -44.78
CA LYS A 284 -6.28 16.77 -44.39
C LYS A 284 -5.64 18.05 -44.94
N GLU A 285 -4.32 18.17 -44.87
CA GLU A 285 -3.63 19.36 -45.37
C GLU A 285 -3.59 19.43 -46.90
N ARG A 286 -3.54 18.28 -47.59
CA ARG A 286 -3.76 18.23 -49.05
C ARG A 286 -5.17 18.71 -49.42
N LEU A 287 -6.19 18.26 -48.70
CA LEU A 287 -7.57 18.68 -48.94
C LEU A 287 -7.74 20.18 -48.71
N ARG A 288 -7.15 20.75 -47.65
CA ARG A 288 -7.18 22.21 -47.42
C ARG A 288 -6.54 22.99 -48.55
N ARG A 289 -5.39 22.53 -49.06
CA ARG A 289 -4.75 23.16 -50.22
C ARG A 289 -5.64 23.11 -51.45
N LEU A 290 -6.21 21.95 -51.77
CA LEU A 290 -7.15 21.82 -52.89
C LEU A 290 -8.37 22.72 -52.73
N MET A 291 -8.98 22.78 -51.54
CA MET A 291 -10.11 23.68 -51.27
C MET A 291 -9.73 25.15 -51.45
N ARG A 292 -8.51 25.55 -51.04
CA ARG A 292 -8.03 26.92 -51.25
C ARG A 292 -7.91 27.25 -52.74
N THR A 293 -7.31 26.36 -53.53
CA THR A 293 -7.18 26.53 -54.99
C THR A 293 -8.54 26.58 -55.68
N VAL A 294 -9.50 25.74 -55.28
CA VAL A 294 -10.87 25.79 -55.82
C VAL A 294 -11.53 27.12 -55.47
N ASN A 295 -11.41 27.59 -54.22
CA ASN A 295 -11.95 28.87 -53.80
C ASN A 295 -11.34 30.06 -54.56
N GLU A 296 -10.02 30.04 -54.79
CA GLU A 296 -9.32 31.03 -55.62
C GLU A 296 -9.83 31.00 -57.07
N ASN A 297 -9.96 29.82 -57.68
CA ASN A 297 -10.45 29.68 -59.06
C ASN A 297 -11.91 30.12 -59.23
N VAL A 298 -12.78 29.86 -58.24
CA VAL A 298 -14.16 30.36 -58.23
C VAL A 298 -14.18 31.88 -58.12
N HIS A 299 -13.31 32.46 -57.29
CA HIS A 299 -13.19 33.91 -57.17
C HIS A 299 -12.72 34.55 -58.48
N VAL A 300 -11.72 33.96 -59.14
CA VAL A 300 -11.23 34.41 -60.46
C VAL A 300 -12.28 34.25 -61.55
N GLY A 301 -13.06 33.18 -61.53
CA GLY A 301 -14.20 33.00 -62.44
C GLY A 301 -15.28 34.08 -62.27
N ASN A 302 -15.59 34.46 -61.02
CA ASN A 302 -16.54 35.53 -60.71
C ASN A 302 -16.04 36.92 -61.12
N THR A 303 -14.73 37.19 -60.98
CA THR A 303 -14.14 38.47 -61.41
C THR A 303 -14.03 38.56 -62.94
N LEU A 304 -13.70 37.47 -63.63
CA LEU A 304 -13.72 37.43 -65.10
C LEU A 304 -15.15 37.56 -65.64
N GLY A 305 -16.14 36.96 -65.00
CA GLY A 305 -17.55 37.12 -65.38
C GLY A 305 -18.06 38.56 -65.24
N THR A 306 -17.62 39.28 -64.21
CA THR A 306 -17.97 40.71 -64.04
C THR A 306 -17.26 41.61 -65.05
N ILE A 307 -16.01 41.30 -65.43
CA ILE A 307 -15.30 42.03 -66.49
C ILE A 307 -15.91 41.75 -67.88
N GLY A 308 -16.30 40.50 -68.17
CA GLY A 308 -16.96 40.12 -69.42
C GLY A 308 -18.30 40.84 -69.64
N ASN A 309 -19.04 41.12 -68.57
CA ASN A 309 -20.27 41.92 -68.61
C ASN A 309 -20.03 43.44 -68.70
N ALA A 310 -18.80 43.91 -68.50
CA ALA A 310 -18.43 45.33 -68.53
C ALA A 310 -17.81 45.77 -69.88
N LEU A 311 -17.59 44.84 -70.82
CA LEU A 311 -17.13 45.16 -72.18
C LEU A 311 -18.34 45.52 -73.07
N PRO A 312 -18.38 46.70 -73.70
CA PRO A 312 -19.46 47.06 -74.60
C PRO A 312 -19.40 46.20 -75.87
N VAL A 313 -20.57 45.66 -76.25
CA VAL A 313 -20.80 45.05 -77.55
C VAL A 313 -20.53 46.12 -78.61
N VAL A 314 -19.49 45.90 -79.42
CA VAL A 314 -19.27 46.67 -80.64
C VAL A 314 -20.13 46.00 -81.71
N ASP A 315 -21.31 46.58 -81.95
CA ASP A 315 -22.10 46.29 -83.15
C ASP A 315 -21.46 47.02 -84.35
N ASP A 316 -21.37 46.30 -85.48
CA ASP A 316 -20.91 46.75 -86.81
C ASP A 316 -21.61 48.02 -87.33
#